data_AF-A0A970FH26-F1
#
_entry.id   AF-A0A970FH26-F1
#
_cell.length_a   1.000
_cell.length_b   1.000
_cell.length_c   1.000
_cell.angle_alpha   90.00
_cell.angle_beta   90.00
_cell.angle_gamma   90.00
#
_symmetry.space_group_name_H-M   'P 1'
#
loop_
_entity.id
_entity.type
_entity.pdbx_description
1 polymer ?
#
loop_
_entity_poly.entity_id
_entity_poly.type
_entity_poly.pdbx_seq_one_letter_code
_entity_poly.pdbx_strand_id
1 'polypeptide(L)'
;MKKTKMLAIVLAVAVMLLGAGYAWWQDAINISGTVDTGKVDVQFINRKNAVKAYPDPYMSAQASIPSGSNNKTLRITIDNLYPGAKAGFDFGIVNNSTMKVKLKDVEVKFVEGQNSNRDLFEK
;
A
#
# COMPACT_ATOMS: atom_id res chain seq x y z
N MET A 1 -2.46 66.89 39.93
CA MET A 1 -1.77 65.64 39.50
C MET A 1 -2.43 64.35 39.97
N LYS A 2 -3.13 64.28 41.11
CA LYS A 2 -3.73 63.01 41.62
C LYS A 2 -4.77 62.39 40.67
N LYS A 3 -5.62 63.21 40.05
CA LYS A 3 -6.68 62.77 39.11
C LYS A 3 -6.09 62.20 37.80
N THR A 4 -5.05 62.83 37.27
CA THR A 4 -4.35 62.39 36.05
C THR A 4 -3.59 61.08 36.28
N LYS A 5 -2.99 60.89 37.46
CA LYS A 5 -2.37 59.61 37.85
C LYS A 5 -3.39 58.49 37.96
N MET A 6 -4.59 58.76 38.49
CA MET A 6 -5.67 57.77 38.58
C MET A 6 -6.18 57.37 37.19
N LEU A 7 -6.32 58.34 36.27
CA LEU A 7 -6.73 58.05 34.89
C LEU A 7 -5.70 57.19 34.14
N ALA A 8 -4.41 57.45 34.34
CA ALA A 8 -3.33 56.67 33.75
C ALA A 8 -3.32 55.21 34.25
N ILE A 9 -3.63 54.99 35.53
CA ILE A 9 -3.74 53.64 36.10
C ILE A 9 -4.95 52.90 35.52
N VAL A 10 -6.11 53.56 35.42
CA VAL A 10 -7.32 52.95 34.83
C VAL A 10 -7.07 52.56 33.36
N LEU A 11 -6.38 53.40 32.60
CA LEU A 11 -6.01 53.10 31.22
C LEU A 11 -5.06 51.89 31.14
N ALA A 12 -4.06 51.83 32.01
CA ALA A 12 -3.13 50.69 32.07
C ALA A 12 -3.86 49.38 32.41
N VAL A 13 -4.81 49.41 33.34
CA VAL A 13 -5.64 48.24 33.69
C VAL A 13 -6.55 47.83 32.54
N ALA A 14 -7.14 48.77 31.80
CA ALA A 14 -7.96 48.47 30.63
C ALA A 14 -7.15 47.77 29.52
N VAL A 15 -5.93 48.21 29.25
CA VAL A 15 -5.04 47.56 28.25
C VAL A 15 -4.64 46.15 28.69
N MET A 16 -4.35 45.95 29.98
CA MET A 16 -4.04 44.62 30.53
C MET A 16 -5.23 43.66 30.40
N LEU A 17 -6.46 44.12 30.68
CA LEU A 17 -7.68 43.33 30.52
C LEU A 17 -7.96 42.98 29.06
N LEU A 18 -7.69 43.89 28.12
CA LEU A 18 -7.82 43.61 26.68
C LEU A 18 -6.81 42.55 26.22
N GLY A 19 -5.57 42.57 26.72
CA GLY A 19 -4.56 41.55 26.43
C GLY A 19 -4.95 40.17 26.98
N ALA A 20 -5.44 40.12 28.21
CA ALA A 20 -5.94 38.89 28.81
C ALA A 20 -7.19 38.35 28.10
N GLY A 21 -8.10 39.24 27.69
CA GLY A 21 -9.31 38.89 26.94
C GLY A 21 -9.00 38.32 25.56
N TYR A 22 -8.02 38.90 24.84
CA TYR A 22 -7.57 38.36 23.56
C TYR A 22 -6.89 36.99 23.69
N ALA A 23 -6.07 36.81 24.74
CA ALA A 23 -5.41 35.52 24.99
C ALA A 23 -6.41 34.42 25.37
N TRP A 24 -7.47 34.77 26.11
CA TRP A 24 -8.52 33.81 26.49
C TRP A 24 -9.46 33.49 25.31
N TRP A 25 -9.83 34.48 24.50
CA TRP A 25 -10.71 34.23 23.34
C TRP A 25 -10.01 33.48 22.21
N GLN A 26 -8.69 33.46 22.20
CA GLN A 26 -7.93 32.62 21.29
C GLN A 26 -7.85 31.18 21.81
N ASP A 27 -9.01 30.53 21.81
CA ASP A 27 -9.08 29.08 21.75
C ASP A 27 -8.14 28.62 20.63
N ALA A 28 -7.18 27.78 20.99
CA ALA A 28 -6.27 27.19 20.03
C ALA A 28 -7.11 26.50 18.95
N ILE A 29 -7.23 27.13 17.78
CA ILE A 29 -7.94 26.55 16.63
C ILE A 29 -7.14 25.31 16.24
N ASN A 30 -7.54 24.18 16.80
CA ASN A 30 -6.88 22.91 16.59
C ASN A 30 -7.44 22.37 15.29
N ILE A 31 -6.88 22.82 14.17
CA ILE A 31 -7.24 22.34 12.84
C ILE A 31 -6.66 20.94 12.69
N SER A 32 -7.39 19.94 13.19
CA SER A 32 -7.11 18.54 12.97
C SER A 32 -7.54 18.18 11.55
N GLY A 33 -6.66 18.43 10.57
CA GLY A 33 -6.82 17.94 9.20
C GLY A 33 -6.33 16.51 9.10
N THR A 34 -7.21 15.55 8.81
CA THR A 34 -6.77 14.24 8.33
C THR A 34 -6.55 14.39 6.82
N VAL A 35 -5.28 14.43 6.41
CA VAL A 35 -4.93 14.45 4.98
C VAL A 35 -5.00 13.01 4.47
N ASP A 36 -5.87 12.76 3.49
CA ASP A 36 -5.95 11.46 2.82
C ASP A 36 -4.69 11.29 1.97
N THR A 37 -3.67 10.66 2.54
CA THR A 37 -2.46 10.28 1.81
C THR A 37 -2.86 9.19 0.81
N GLY A 38 -2.53 9.38 -0.47
CA GLY A 38 -2.99 8.51 -1.56
C GLY A 38 -2.84 7.01 -1.29
N LYS A 39 -3.77 6.22 -1.83
CA LYS A 39 -3.84 4.77 -1.63
C LYS A 39 -2.94 4.05 -2.62
N VAL A 40 -2.16 3.09 -2.12
CA VAL A 40 -1.36 2.18 -2.93
C VAL A 40 -2.13 0.87 -3.14
N ASP A 41 -2.47 0.59 -4.39
CA ASP A 41 -3.16 -0.62 -4.82
C ASP A 41 -2.53 -1.13 -6.13
N VAL A 42 -1.74 -2.20 -6.02
CA VAL A 42 -1.09 -2.88 -7.15
C VAL A 42 -1.62 -4.30 -7.17
N GLN A 43 -2.13 -4.71 -8.33
CA GLN A 43 -2.83 -5.97 -8.49
C GLN A 43 -2.28 -6.78 -9.66
N PHE A 44 -2.17 -8.09 -9.45
CA PHE A 44 -1.97 -9.07 -10.50
C PHE A 44 -3.26 -9.27 -11.28
N ILE A 45 -3.14 -9.37 -12.60
CA ILE A 45 -4.26 -9.68 -13.49
C ILE A 45 -3.95 -10.92 -14.31
N ASN A 46 -4.95 -11.78 -14.46
CA ASN A 46 -4.87 -12.90 -15.39
C ASN A 46 -4.88 -12.35 -16.82
N ARG A 47 -3.87 -12.71 -17.60
CA ARG A 47 -3.89 -12.51 -19.06
C ARG A 47 -4.66 -13.66 -19.70
N LYS A 48 -5.29 -13.39 -20.85
CA LYS A 48 -5.73 -14.46 -21.74
C LYS A 48 -4.49 -15.29 -22.10
N ASN A 49 -4.54 -16.61 -21.87
CA ASN A 49 -3.39 -17.52 -21.98
C ASN A 49 -2.29 -17.29 -20.93
N ALA A 50 -2.68 -17.19 -19.65
CA ALA A 50 -1.74 -17.06 -18.54
C ALA A 50 -0.70 -18.19 -18.46
N VAL A 51 -1.00 -19.34 -19.05
CA VAL A 51 -0.06 -20.44 -19.29
C VAL A 51 0.27 -20.46 -20.78
N LYS A 52 1.55 -20.31 -21.13
CA LYS A 52 2.04 -20.61 -22.46
C LYS A 52 2.03 -22.12 -22.62
N ALA A 53 1.12 -22.60 -23.45
CA ALA A 53 1.01 -24.00 -23.77
C ALA A 53 2.28 -24.44 -24.51
N TYR A 54 3.15 -25.15 -23.78
CA TYR A 54 4.11 -26.05 -24.38
C TYR A 54 3.40 -27.41 -24.46
N PRO A 55 3.17 -27.96 -25.67
CA PRO A 55 2.45 -29.21 -25.80
C PRO A 55 3.25 -30.31 -25.11
N ASP A 56 2.72 -30.77 -23.98
CA ASP A 56 3.28 -31.82 -23.17
C ASP A 56 2.14 -32.75 -22.71
N PRO A 57 2.14 -34.03 -23.10
CA PRO A 57 1.06 -34.96 -22.77
C PRO A 57 1.10 -35.43 -21.31
N TYR A 58 2.18 -35.14 -20.57
CA TYR A 58 2.40 -35.63 -19.22
C TYR A 58 2.45 -34.53 -18.18
N MET A 59 2.81 -33.30 -18.56
CA MET A 59 2.87 -32.13 -17.68
C MET A 59 1.61 -31.27 -17.81
N SER A 60 1.06 -30.81 -16.68
CA SER A 60 0.00 -29.81 -16.67
C SER A 60 0.42 -28.60 -15.86
N ALA A 61 0.02 -27.40 -16.29
CA ALA A 61 0.33 -26.17 -15.57
C ALA A 61 -0.89 -25.25 -15.52
N GLN A 62 -1.12 -24.63 -14.37
CA GLN A 62 -2.21 -23.70 -14.14
C GLN A 62 -1.71 -22.48 -13.36
N ALA A 63 -2.19 -21.31 -13.74
CA ALA A 63 -1.98 -20.07 -13.00
C ALA A 63 -3.33 -19.56 -12.50
N SER A 64 -3.42 -19.24 -11.22
CA SER A 64 -4.64 -18.73 -10.61
C SER A 64 -4.34 -17.66 -9.57
N ILE A 65 -5.29 -16.72 -9.41
CA ILE A 65 -5.26 -15.75 -8.31
C ILE A 65 -6.14 -16.33 -7.20
N PRO A 66 -5.58 -16.68 -6.02
CA PRO A 66 -6.37 -17.27 -4.95
C PRO A 66 -7.46 -16.32 -4.44
N SER A 67 -8.68 -16.82 -4.26
CA SER A 67 -9.77 -16.09 -3.62
C SER A 67 -9.35 -15.64 -2.21
N GLY A 68 -9.46 -14.35 -1.92
CA GLY A 68 -9.03 -13.74 -0.64
C GLY A 68 -7.64 -13.10 -0.65
N SER A 69 -6.87 -13.21 -1.74
CA SER A 69 -5.55 -12.57 -1.85
C SER A 69 -5.59 -11.09 -2.27
N ASN A 70 -6.78 -10.50 -2.48
CA ASN A 70 -6.97 -9.14 -3.02
C ASN A 70 -6.14 -8.90 -4.29
N ASN A 71 -5.95 -9.93 -5.13
CA ASN A 71 -5.13 -9.89 -6.34
C ASN A 71 -3.65 -9.54 -6.09
N LYS A 72 -3.12 -9.74 -4.89
CA LYS A 72 -1.70 -9.46 -4.55
C LYS A 72 -0.81 -10.70 -4.60
N THR A 73 -1.38 -11.86 -4.88
CA THR A 73 -0.65 -13.12 -4.96
C THR A 73 -1.09 -13.88 -6.20
N LEU A 74 -0.12 -14.31 -7.00
CA LEU A 74 -0.33 -15.23 -8.11
C LEU A 74 0.17 -16.61 -7.67
N ARG A 75 -0.69 -17.63 -7.75
CA ARG A 75 -0.32 -19.02 -7.50
C ARG A 75 -0.16 -19.74 -8.82
N ILE A 76 1.00 -20.35 -9.01
CA ILE A 76 1.33 -21.19 -10.16
C ILE A 76 1.46 -22.61 -9.65
N THR A 77 0.69 -23.52 -10.23
CA THR A 77 0.74 -24.95 -9.96
C THR A 77 1.24 -25.64 -11.22
N ILE A 78 2.24 -26.51 -11.05
CA ILE A 78 2.79 -27.32 -12.12
C ILE A 78 2.75 -28.77 -11.64
N ASP A 79 2.02 -29.60 -12.35
CA ASP A 79 1.90 -31.02 -12.07
C ASP A 79 2.78 -31.83 -13.02
N ASN A 80 3.45 -32.84 -12.46
CA ASN A 80 4.32 -33.78 -13.17
C ASN A 80 5.44 -33.09 -13.98
N LEU A 81 6.13 -32.14 -13.35
CA LEU A 81 7.34 -31.54 -13.93
C LEU A 81 8.48 -32.56 -13.96
N TYR A 82 9.00 -32.84 -15.14
CA TYR A 82 10.11 -33.78 -15.35
C TYR A 82 11.29 -33.09 -16.06
N PRO A 83 12.51 -33.66 -16.02
CA PRO A 83 13.67 -33.06 -16.68
C PRO A 83 13.46 -32.84 -18.18
N GLY A 84 13.59 -31.59 -18.62
CA GLY A 84 13.37 -31.18 -20.02
C GLY A 84 11.97 -30.62 -20.31
N ALA A 85 11.01 -30.80 -19.41
CA ALA A 85 9.69 -30.17 -19.50
C ALA A 85 9.80 -28.66 -19.29
N LYS A 86 8.99 -27.89 -20.03
CA LYS A 86 9.02 -26.42 -19.99
C LYS A 86 7.60 -25.89 -19.81
N ALA A 87 7.41 -25.03 -18.82
CA ALA A 87 6.18 -24.27 -18.64
C ALA A 87 6.51 -22.78 -18.69
N GLY A 88 5.65 -22.00 -19.34
CA GLY A 88 5.78 -20.54 -19.41
C GLY A 88 4.54 -19.90 -18.87
N PHE A 89 4.70 -18.78 -18.16
CA PHE A 89 3.59 -18.06 -17.54
C PHE A 89 3.65 -16.59 -17.91
N ASP A 90 2.53 -16.05 -18.37
CA ASP A 90 2.36 -14.62 -18.66
C ASP A 90 1.28 -14.04 -17.76
N PHE A 91 1.64 -13.04 -16.96
CA PHE A 91 0.70 -12.31 -16.11
C PHE A 91 0.90 -10.81 -16.28
N GLY A 92 -0.15 -10.04 -15.98
CA GLY A 92 -0.06 -8.58 -15.94
C GLY A 92 0.02 -8.10 -14.50
N ILE A 93 0.70 -6.97 -14.30
CA ILE A 93 0.66 -6.20 -13.06
C ILE A 93 0.08 -4.84 -13.43
N VAL A 94 -1.00 -4.44 -12.75
CA VAL A 94 -1.68 -3.16 -12.98
C VAL A 94 -1.59 -2.32 -11.72
N ASN A 95 -1.28 -1.03 -11.90
CA ASN A 95 -1.29 -0.05 -10.83
C ASN A 95 -2.66 0.66 -10.78
N ASN A 96 -3.47 0.33 -9.78
CA ASN A 96 -4.73 1.02 -9.46
C ASN A 96 -4.58 2.05 -8.33
N SER A 97 -3.34 2.35 -7.92
CA SER A 97 -3.04 3.33 -6.88
C SER A 97 -3.41 4.75 -7.33
N THR A 98 -3.71 5.63 -6.37
CA THR A 98 -3.85 7.08 -6.64
C THR A 98 -2.49 7.78 -6.78
N MET A 99 -1.40 7.02 -6.62
CA MET A 99 -0.02 7.49 -6.73
C MET A 99 0.75 6.68 -7.78
N LYS A 100 1.81 7.29 -8.35
CA LYS A 100 2.70 6.58 -9.27
C LYS A 100 3.57 5.59 -8.48
N VAL A 101 3.48 4.32 -8.82
CA VAL A 101 4.30 3.26 -8.21
C VAL A 101 5.27 2.68 -9.24
N LYS A 102 6.41 2.21 -8.76
CA LYS A 102 7.40 1.47 -9.57
C LYS A 102 7.58 0.10 -8.97
N LEU A 103 7.64 -0.92 -9.82
CA LEU A 103 8.00 -2.26 -9.39
C LEU A 103 9.49 -2.26 -9.02
N LYS A 104 9.80 -2.58 -7.77
CA LYS A 104 11.19 -2.66 -7.29
C LYS A 104 11.73 -4.07 -7.43
N ASP A 105 10.97 -5.05 -6.96
CA ASP A 105 11.40 -6.44 -6.87
C ASP A 105 10.19 -7.39 -6.89
N VAL A 106 10.42 -8.65 -7.26
CA VAL A 106 9.41 -9.72 -7.27
C VAL A 106 9.97 -10.91 -6.49
N GLU A 107 9.42 -11.15 -5.31
CA GLU A 107 9.78 -12.31 -4.49
C GLU A 107 9.03 -13.56 -5.01
N VAL A 108 9.78 -14.61 -5.34
CA VAL A 108 9.23 -15.91 -5.75
C VAL A 108 9.37 -16.89 -4.61
N LYS A 109 8.25 -17.41 -4.11
CA LYS A 109 8.22 -18.47 -3.09
C LYS A 109 7.77 -19.76 -3.73
N PHE A 110 8.62 -20.77 -3.66
CA PHE A 110 8.25 -22.13 -3.99
C PHE A 110 7.45 -22.70 -2.82
N VAL A 111 6.20 -23.08 -3.08
CA VAL A 111 5.35 -23.77 -2.12
C VAL A 111 5.27 -25.21 -2.57
N GLU A 112 5.72 -26.12 -1.73
CA GLU A 112 5.70 -27.54 -2.03
C GLU A 112 4.25 -28.04 -2.19
N GLY A 113 3.95 -28.62 -3.35
CA GLY A 113 2.82 -29.54 -3.49
C GLY A 113 3.18 -30.87 -2.83
N GLN A 114 2.18 -31.64 -2.43
CA GLN A 114 2.31 -32.90 -1.65
C GLN A 114 3.30 -33.95 -2.25
N ASN A 115 3.79 -33.77 -3.49
CA ASN A 115 4.75 -34.65 -4.18
C ASN A 115 5.94 -33.91 -4.84
N SER A 116 6.40 -32.78 -4.31
CA SER A 116 7.46 -31.97 -4.96
C SER A 116 8.88 -32.31 -4.47
N ASN A 117 9.79 -32.65 -5.40
CA ASN A 117 11.22 -32.81 -5.15
C ASN A 117 11.91 -31.44 -5.18
N ARG A 118 12.40 -30.99 -4.03
CA ARG A 118 13.05 -29.68 -3.83
C ARG A 118 14.31 -29.47 -4.68
N ASP A 119 15.00 -30.55 -5.00
CA ASP A 119 16.31 -30.53 -5.68
C ASP A 119 16.28 -30.06 -7.14
N LEU A 120 15.09 -29.88 -7.74
CA LEU A 120 14.94 -29.46 -9.13
C LEU A 120 14.94 -27.94 -9.32
N PHE A 121 14.88 -27.15 -8.24
CA PHE A 121 14.71 -25.69 -8.31
C PHE A 121 15.77 -24.89 -7.54
N GLU A 122 16.62 -25.54 -6.74
CA GLU A 122 17.80 -24.90 -6.16
C GLU A 122 19.02 -25.10 -7.07
N LYS A 123 19.40 -24.04 -7.79
CA LYS A 123 20.77 -23.82 -8.26
C LYS A 123 21.13 -22.35 -8.17
#